data_AF-A0A1I7YUJ0-F1
#
_entry.id   AF-A0A1I7YUJ0-F1
#
_cell.length_a   1.000
_cell.length_b   1.000
_cell.length_c   1.000
_cell.angle_alpha   90.00
_cell.angle_beta   90.00
_cell.angle_gamma   90.00
#
_symmetry.space_group_name_H-M   'P 1'
#
loop_
_entity.id
_entity.type
_entity.pdbx_description
1 polymer ?
#
loop_
_entity_poly.entity_id
_entity_poly.type
_entity_poly.pdbx_seq_one_letter_code
_entity_poly.pdbx_strand_id
1 'polypeptide(L)'
;MCVPVQSLSISKLILKLKDERVQLQLCCSFFVAALLLVLPVTFFISHKVMAEDVRRPDDEESYLDKAMIMDERFLDQFNYFLDKRKNLTYVTVRQEQSQHIMARSYDPNYRTYMALNLLNVTITQNATDQNVTHAAIRAVEAVGSKHMLRMEHFIMDYIQSVTKRSENVERLQRLINKAKEDYNVILDMVEDVELKERIESHWSHFRTSHTPGIDHHCLRPYPNASELLKVFDSALYFESDCSCGYRKTYWTEDDFETAVAWTYIFVTCVVFGILFSLWSWRNKSHK
;
A
#
# COMPACT_ATOMS: atom_id res chain seq x y z
N MET A 1 8.58 25.84 44.89
CA MET A 1 7.49 26.84 44.76
C MET A 1 7.09 26.88 43.30
N CYS A 2 5.98 26.23 42.93
CA CYS A 2 5.47 26.21 41.55
C CYS A 2 4.33 27.22 41.44
N VAL A 3 4.51 28.26 40.62
CA VAL A 3 3.47 29.23 40.29
C VAL A 3 2.52 28.58 39.28
N PRO A 4 1.19 28.57 39.50
CA PRO A 4 0.26 28.03 38.54
C PRO A 4 0.12 29.00 37.36
N VAL A 5 0.41 28.52 36.15
CA VAL A 5 0.08 29.22 34.91
C VAL A 5 -1.44 29.26 34.80
N GLN A 6 -2.03 30.42 35.07
CA GLN A 6 -3.44 30.67 34.78
C GLN A 6 -3.63 30.56 33.27
N SER A 7 -4.22 29.46 32.81
CA SER A 7 -4.73 29.36 31.44
C SER A 7 -5.82 30.42 31.28
N LEU A 8 -5.48 31.55 30.66
CA LEU A 8 -6.46 32.55 30.27
C LEU A 8 -7.45 31.89 29.29
N SER A 9 -8.63 31.55 29.80
CA SER A 9 -9.69 30.95 28.99
C SER A 9 -10.18 32.01 28.00
N ILE A 10 -9.89 31.81 26.72
CA ILE A 10 -10.25 32.70 25.59
C ILE A 10 -11.74 33.07 25.62
N SER A 11 -12.60 32.17 26.11
CA SER A 11 -14.03 32.40 26.31
C SER A 11 -14.34 33.58 27.25
N LYS A 12 -13.57 33.75 28.34
CA LYS A 12 -13.75 34.88 29.29
C LYS A 12 -13.33 36.22 28.68
N LEU A 13 -12.43 36.22 27.69
CA LEU A 13 -11.97 37.43 27.03
C LEU A 13 -12.99 37.92 25.99
N ILE A 14 -13.56 36.99 25.20
CA ILE A 14 -14.59 37.28 24.19
C ILE A 14 -15.91 37.76 24.86
N LEU A 15 -16.24 37.22 26.03
CA LEU A 15 -17.43 37.60 26.81
C LEU A 15 -17.40 39.02 27.39
N LYS A 16 -16.23 39.66 27.51
CA LYS A 16 -16.12 41.05 28.01
C LYS A 16 -16.43 42.12 26.96
N LEU A 17 -16.53 41.74 25.68
CA LEU A 17 -16.86 42.67 24.60
C LEU A 17 -18.37 42.83 24.49
N LYS A 18 -18.88 44.04 24.71
CA LYS A 18 -20.32 44.35 24.78
C LYS A 18 -21.00 44.48 23.41
N ASP A 19 -20.20 44.56 22.34
CA ASP A 19 -20.66 44.79 20.97
C ASP A 19 -20.79 43.47 20.18
N GLU A 20 -22.01 43.17 19.74
CA GLU A 20 -22.36 41.98 18.95
C GLU A 20 -21.56 41.86 17.66
N ARG A 21 -21.25 42.99 17.01
CA ARG A 21 -20.48 42.98 15.76
C ARG A 21 -19.06 42.51 16.01
N VAL A 22 -18.46 42.93 17.12
CA VAL A 22 -17.08 42.58 17.48
C VAL A 22 -16.98 41.10 17.89
N GLN A 23 -17.97 40.58 18.62
CA GLN A 23 -18.00 39.16 18.97
C GLN A 23 -18.16 38.26 17.75
N LEU A 24 -19.06 38.61 16.82
CA LEU A 24 -19.25 37.87 15.58
C LEU A 24 -17.98 37.93 14.70
N GLN A 25 -17.36 39.10 14.59
CA GLN A 25 -16.09 39.26 13.87
C GLN A 25 -14.97 38.41 14.48
N LEU A 26 -14.83 38.39 15.81
CA LEU A 26 -13.83 37.56 16.49
C LEU A 26 -14.09 36.06 16.25
N CYS A 27 -15.34 35.63 16.32
CA CYS A 27 -15.73 34.25 16.06
C CYS A 27 -15.46 33.83 14.61
N CYS A 28 -15.84 34.66 13.64
CA CYS A 28 -15.54 34.44 12.23
C CYS A 28 -14.02 34.42 11.99
N SER A 29 -13.28 35.33 12.62
CA SER A 29 -11.82 35.39 12.48
C SER A 29 -11.13 34.15 13.07
N PHE A 30 -11.62 33.64 14.21
CA PHE A 30 -11.14 32.40 14.80
C PHE A 30 -11.48 31.18 13.94
N PHE A 31 -12.69 31.14 13.37
CA PHE A 31 -13.09 30.07 12.45
C PHE A 31 -12.23 30.04 11.19
N VAL A 32 -12.01 31.21 10.58
CA VAL A 32 -11.12 31.34 9.42
C VAL A 32 -9.69 30.94 9.78
N ALA A 33 -9.18 31.38 10.94
CA ALA A 33 -7.86 30.97 11.41
C ALA A 33 -7.75 29.46 11.65
N ALA A 34 -8.77 28.83 12.23
CA ALA A 34 -8.80 27.39 12.45
C ALA A 34 -8.81 26.61 11.12
N LEU A 35 -9.63 27.03 10.15
CA LEU A 35 -9.63 26.45 8.80
C LEU A 35 -8.27 26.60 8.12
N LEU A 36 -7.68 27.80 8.20
CA LEU A 36 -6.36 28.09 7.61
C LEU A 36 -5.21 27.30 8.24
N LEU A 37 -5.36 26.81 9.47
CA LEU A 37 -4.38 25.93 10.12
C LEU A 37 -4.62 24.45 9.84
N VAL A 38 -5.88 24.02 9.76
CA VAL A 38 -6.22 22.61 9.53
C VAL A 38 -5.94 22.21 8.07
N LEU A 39 -6.21 23.09 7.11
CA LEU A 39 -6.01 22.82 5.67
C LEU A 39 -4.55 22.47 5.33
N PRO A 40 -3.53 23.28 5.67
CA PRO A 40 -2.15 22.97 5.34
C PRO A 40 -1.60 21.78 6.12
N VAL A 41 -2.02 21.60 7.38
CA VAL A 41 -1.54 20.50 8.22
C VAL A 41 -2.08 19.16 7.71
N THR A 42 -3.38 19.10 7.40
CA THR A 42 -3.97 17.89 6.80
C THR A 42 -3.35 17.60 5.44
N PHE A 43 -3.19 18.61 4.57
CA PHE A 43 -2.51 18.43 3.28
C PHE A 43 -1.06 17.96 3.44
N PHE A 44 -0.30 18.52 4.38
CA PHE A 44 1.08 18.12 4.63
C PHE A 44 1.19 16.69 5.15
N ILE A 45 0.33 16.31 6.10
CA ILE A 45 0.27 14.93 6.61
C ILE A 45 -0.14 13.98 5.49
N SER A 46 -1.14 14.34 4.66
CA SER A 46 -1.53 13.61 3.46
C SER A 46 -0.32 13.31 2.60
N HIS A 47 0.40 14.37 2.23
CA HIS A 47 1.53 14.28 1.35
C HIS A 47 2.64 13.41 1.95
N LYS A 48 2.88 13.48 3.26
CA LYS A 48 3.91 12.66 3.92
C LYS A 48 3.53 11.20 4.09
N VAL A 49 2.27 10.89 4.40
CA VAL A 49 1.80 9.50 4.59
C VAL A 49 1.60 8.81 3.23
N MET A 50 1.16 9.56 2.22
CA MET A 50 0.92 9.07 0.87
C MET A 50 2.15 9.10 -0.04
N ALA A 51 3.20 9.87 0.30
CA ALA A 51 4.45 9.83 -0.45
C ALA A 51 5.12 8.46 -0.29
N GLU A 52 5.44 7.83 -1.42
CA GLU A 52 6.37 6.70 -1.42
C GLU A 52 7.79 7.22 -1.13
N ASP A 53 8.47 6.59 -0.17
CA ASP A 53 9.91 6.77 -0.03
C ASP A 53 10.63 5.95 -1.12
N VAL A 54 10.76 6.55 -2.30
CA VAL A 54 11.47 5.98 -3.46
C VAL A 54 12.98 6.15 -3.37
N ARG A 55 13.52 6.66 -2.25
CA ARG A 55 14.98 6.79 -2.09
C ARG A 55 15.61 5.41 -2.04
N ARG A 56 16.51 5.14 -2.99
CA ARG A 56 17.32 3.92 -3.01
C ARG A 56 18.25 3.86 -1.78
N PRO A 57 18.25 2.76 -1.01
CA PRO A 57 19.30 2.45 -0.04
C PRO A 57 20.67 2.31 -0.71
N ASP A 58 21.74 2.58 0.03
CA ASP A 58 23.11 2.49 -0.51
C ASP A 58 23.57 1.02 -0.63
N ASP A 59 23.10 0.16 0.28
CA ASP A 59 23.37 -1.27 0.32
C ASP A 59 22.39 -2.07 -0.56
N GLU A 60 22.88 -3.09 -1.27
CA GLU A 60 22.08 -3.89 -2.20
C GLU A 60 21.05 -4.75 -1.48
N GLU A 61 21.40 -5.34 -0.34
CA GLU A 61 20.47 -6.14 0.47
C GLU A 61 19.29 -5.29 0.95
N SER A 62 19.62 -4.14 1.54
CA SER A 62 18.64 -3.15 2.03
C SER A 62 17.76 -2.61 0.91
N TYR A 63 18.32 -2.45 -0.30
CA TYR A 63 17.55 -2.07 -1.49
C TYR A 63 16.57 -3.17 -1.90
N LEU A 64 16.99 -4.43 -1.95
CA LEU A 64 16.13 -5.56 -2.32
C LEU A 64 14.96 -5.71 -1.33
N ASP A 65 15.26 -5.64 -0.02
CA ASP A 65 14.25 -5.71 1.04
C ASP A 65 13.24 -4.57 0.92
N LYS A 66 13.72 -3.34 0.70
CA LYS A 66 12.84 -2.17 0.53
C LYS A 66 12.00 -2.26 -0.76
N ALA A 67 12.56 -2.76 -1.85
CA ALA A 67 11.85 -2.92 -3.11
C ALA A 67 10.75 -3.96 -3.01
N MET A 68 10.96 -5.04 -2.23
CA MET A 68 9.93 -6.04 -1.94
C MET A 68 8.78 -5.45 -1.12
N ILE A 69 9.07 -4.76 -0.02
CA ILE A 69 8.05 -4.08 0.81
C ILE A 69 7.22 -3.08 -0.01
N MET A 70 7.86 -2.37 -0.95
CA MET A 70 7.16 -1.46 -1.85
C MET A 70 6.18 -2.21 -2.76
N ASP A 71 6.58 -3.35 -3.33
CA ASP A 71 5.71 -4.18 -4.16
C ASP A 71 4.54 -4.77 -3.36
N GLU A 72 4.75 -5.21 -2.12
CA GLU A 72 3.65 -5.65 -1.24
C GLU A 72 2.63 -4.53 -1.00
N ARG A 73 3.10 -3.30 -0.75
CA ARG A 73 2.22 -2.14 -0.60
C ARG A 73 1.42 -1.86 -1.87
N PHE A 74 2.04 -1.99 -3.05
CA PHE A 74 1.34 -1.81 -4.32
C PHE A 74 0.35 -2.94 -4.61
N LEU A 75 0.66 -4.19 -4.26
CA LEU A 75 -0.27 -5.30 -4.35
C LEU A 75 -1.53 -5.06 -3.49
N ASP A 76 -1.35 -4.56 -2.27
CA ASP A 76 -2.48 -4.22 -1.39
C ASP A 76 -3.34 -3.10 -1.98
N GLN A 77 -2.70 -2.08 -2.57
CA GLN A 77 -3.41 -1.02 -3.30
C GLN A 77 -4.12 -1.57 -4.54
N PHE A 78 -3.48 -2.47 -5.29
CA PHE A 78 -4.06 -3.09 -6.47
C PHE A 78 -5.32 -3.88 -6.09
N ASN A 79 -5.23 -4.72 -5.06
CA ASN A 79 -6.36 -5.49 -4.53
C ASN A 79 -7.51 -4.59 -4.06
N TYR A 80 -7.19 -3.48 -3.38
CA TYR A 80 -8.18 -2.48 -2.99
C TYR A 80 -8.86 -1.82 -4.20
N PHE A 81 -8.09 -1.40 -5.22
CA PHE A 81 -8.65 -0.79 -6.43
C PHE A 81 -9.48 -1.80 -7.23
N LEU A 82 -9.08 -3.06 -7.21
CA LEU A 82 -9.80 -4.17 -7.84
C LEU A 82 -11.16 -4.39 -7.17
N ASP A 83 -11.19 -4.51 -5.84
CA ASP A 83 -12.41 -4.63 -5.05
C ASP A 83 -13.36 -3.44 -5.26
N LYS A 84 -12.82 -2.22 -5.25
CA LYS A 84 -13.59 -0.98 -5.45
C LYS A 84 -13.87 -0.65 -6.91
N ARG A 85 -13.46 -1.50 -7.85
CA ARG A 85 -13.63 -1.30 -9.31
C ARG A 85 -13.14 0.07 -9.78
N LYS A 86 -12.01 0.50 -9.23
CA LYS A 86 -11.31 1.75 -9.58
C LYS A 86 -10.34 1.51 -10.73
N ASN A 87 -9.70 2.58 -11.20
CA ASN A 87 -8.73 2.51 -12.29
C ASN A 87 -7.43 1.79 -11.86
N LEU A 88 -7.30 0.51 -12.20
CA LEU A 88 -6.11 -0.30 -11.90
C LEU A 88 -4.83 0.24 -12.55
N THR A 89 -4.94 0.88 -13.72
CA THR A 89 -3.79 1.49 -14.42
C THR A 89 -3.10 2.55 -13.58
N TYR A 90 -3.84 3.26 -12.73
CA TYR A 90 -3.24 4.25 -11.83
C TYR A 90 -2.23 3.61 -10.87
N VAL A 91 -2.58 2.47 -10.28
CA VAL A 91 -1.73 1.78 -9.29
C VAL A 91 -0.52 1.16 -9.97
N THR A 92 -0.72 0.43 -11.08
CA THR A 92 0.38 -0.27 -11.77
C THR A 92 1.39 0.68 -12.40
N VAL A 93 0.95 1.80 -13.01
CA VAL A 93 1.88 2.82 -13.52
C VAL A 93 2.67 3.46 -12.39
N ARG A 94 2.04 3.72 -11.23
CA ARG A 94 2.71 4.30 -10.07
C ARG A 94 3.72 3.33 -9.43
N GLN A 95 3.40 2.04 -9.41
CA GLN A 95 4.32 0.98 -8.99
C GLN A 95 5.55 0.93 -9.88
N GLU A 96 5.37 0.85 -11.19
CA GLU A 96 6.48 0.83 -12.16
C GLU A 96 7.35 2.10 -12.03
N GLN A 97 6.74 3.28 -11.96
CA GLN A 97 7.48 4.54 -11.78
C GLN A 97 8.27 4.55 -10.47
N SER A 98 7.65 4.16 -9.36
CA SER A 98 8.32 4.10 -8.05
C SER A 98 9.49 3.13 -8.05
N GLN A 99 9.30 1.94 -8.63
CA GLN A 99 10.36 0.94 -8.78
C GLN A 99 11.48 1.42 -9.70
N HIS A 100 11.18 2.09 -10.82
CA HIS A 100 12.20 2.66 -11.71
C HIS A 100 13.04 3.73 -11.02
N ILE A 101 12.39 4.63 -10.26
CA ILE A 101 13.08 5.68 -9.50
C ILE A 101 13.99 5.07 -8.44
N MET A 102 13.49 4.07 -7.70
CA MET A 102 14.28 3.40 -6.66
C MET A 102 15.43 2.59 -7.27
N ALA A 103 15.17 1.82 -8.32
CA ALA A 103 16.18 1.03 -9.03
C ALA A 103 17.23 1.92 -9.72
N ARG A 104 16.90 3.20 -10.00
CA ARG A 104 17.67 4.07 -10.90
C ARG A 104 17.91 3.40 -12.26
N SER A 105 16.94 2.59 -12.71
CA SER A 105 17.03 1.77 -13.90
C SER A 105 15.64 1.52 -14.48
N TYR A 106 15.57 1.54 -15.82
CA TYR A 106 14.37 1.15 -16.57
C TYR A 106 14.38 -0.31 -17.00
N ASP A 107 15.46 -1.06 -16.74
CA ASP A 107 15.53 -2.47 -17.10
C ASP A 107 14.62 -3.29 -16.16
N PRO A 108 13.57 -3.96 -16.69
CA PRO A 108 12.63 -4.75 -15.89
C PRO A 108 13.29 -5.98 -15.23
N ASN A 109 14.50 -6.37 -15.64
CA ASN A 109 15.24 -7.48 -15.05
C ASN A 109 16.30 -7.03 -14.05
N TYR A 110 16.51 -5.72 -13.87
CA TYR A 110 17.58 -5.17 -13.04
C TYR A 110 17.60 -5.76 -11.63
N ARG A 111 16.44 -5.80 -10.96
CA ARG A 111 16.31 -6.31 -9.59
C ARG A 111 16.59 -7.80 -9.51
N THR A 112 16.07 -8.59 -10.45
CA THR A 112 16.33 -10.02 -10.52
C THR A 112 17.81 -10.30 -10.76
N TYR A 113 18.45 -9.60 -11.69
CA TYR A 113 19.89 -9.72 -11.93
C TYR A 113 20.71 -9.38 -10.68
N MET A 114 20.37 -8.29 -10.00
CA MET A 114 21.02 -7.88 -8.76
C MET A 114 20.90 -8.95 -7.66
N ALA A 115 19.70 -9.49 -7.44
CA ALA A 115 19.48 -10.51 -6.42
C ALA A 115 20.20 -11.83 -6.74
N LEU A 116 20.23 -12.24 -8.02
CA LEU A 116 21.00 -13.40 -8.46
C LEU A 116 22.51 -13.19 -8.30
N ASN A 117 23.02 -12.00 -8.62
CA ASN A 117 24.42 -11.67 -8.43
C ASN A 117 24.80 -11.68 -6.93
N LEU A 118 23.95 -11.11 -6.07
CA LEU A 118 24.13 -11.16 -4.62
C LEU A 118 24.23 -12.62 -4.13
N LEU A 119 23.27 -13.47 -4.52
CA LEU A 119 23.30 -14.90 -4.17
C LEU A 119 24.60 -15.58 -4.63
N ASN A 120 25.01 -15.35 -5.89
CA ASN A 120 26.24 -15.93 -6.43
C ASN A 120 27.48 -15.50 -5.62
N VAL A 121 27.59 -14.20 -5.31
CA VAL A 121 28.70 -13.67 -4.51
C VAL A 121 28.69 -14.28 -3.11
N THR A 122 27.53 -14.37 -2.45
CA THR A 122 27.41 -14.94 -1.11
C THR A 122 27.81 -16.42 -1.07
N ILE A 123 27.44 -17.19 -2.10
CA ILE A 123 27.83 -18.61 -2.24
C ILE A 123 29.35 -18.72 -2.46
N THR A 124 29.88 -18.00 -3.45
CA THR A 124 31.32 -18.09 -3.81
C THR A 124 32.26 -17.62 -2.71
N GLN A 125 31.81 -16.73 -1.82
CA GLN A 125 32.58 -16.27 -0.68
C GLN A 125 32.55 -17.23 0.53
N ASN A 126 31.88 -18.38 0.43
CA ASN A 126 31.64 -19.31 1.54
C ASN A 126 31.11 -18.57 2.79
N ALA A 127 30.13 -17.69 2.58
CA ALA A 127 29.45 -17.01 3.67
C ALA A 127 28.72 -18.02 4.57
N THR A 128 28.22 -17.56 5.72
CA THR A 128 27.43 -18.40 6.61
C THR A 128 26.16 -18.92 5.92
N ASP A 129 25.71 -20.11 6.31
CA ASP A 129 24.47 -20.71 5.77
C ASP A 129 23.27 -19.76 5.87
N GLN A 130 23.22 -18.95 6.94
CA GLN A 130 22.18 -17.94 7.14
C GLN A 130 22.24 -16.82 6.08
N ASN A 131 23.43 -16.33 5.72
CA ASN A 131 23.58 -15.29 4.72
C ASN A 131 23.20 -15.81 3.32
N VAL A 132 23.62 -17.03 2.98
CA VAL A 132 23.23 -17.70 1.74
C VAL A 132 21.71 -17.87 1.70
N THR A 133 21.10 -18.29 2.81
CA THR A 133 19.64 -18.42 2.93
C THR A 133 18.95 -17.08 2.65
N HIS A 134 19.35 -15.99 3.30
CA HIS A 134 18.73 -14.67 3.08
C HIS A 134 18.91 -14.19 1.63
N ALA A 135 20.09 -14.36 1.04
CA ALA A 135 20.33 -13.98 -0.35
C ALA A 135 19.45 -14.80 -1.32
N ALA A 136 19.27 -16.09 -1.05
CA ALA A 136 18.40 -16.95 -1.86
C ALA A 136 16.92 -16.54 -1.75
N ILE A 137 16.45 -16.23 -0.55
CA ILE A 137 15.08 -15.72 -0.34
C ILE A 137 14.86 -14.41 -1.10
N ARG A 138 15.79 -13.45 -1.02
CA ARG A 138 15.71 -12.19 -1.80
C ARG A 138 15.66 -12.42 -3.31
N ALA A 139 16.39 -13.44 -3.81
CA ALA A 139 16.32 -13.82 -5.22
C ALA A 139 14.94 -14.37 -5.59
N VAL A 140 14.35 -15.22 -4.74
CA VAL A 140 13.00 -15.74 -4.94
C VAL A 140 11.97 -14.62 -4.92
N GLU A 141 12.07 -13.70 -3.96
CA GLU A 141 11.20 -12.52 -3.87
C GLU A 141 11.35 -11.63 -5.11
N ALA A 142 12.57 -11.36 -5.58
CA ALA A 142 12.78 -10.56 -6.79
C ALA A 142 12.14 -11.18 -8.05
N VAL A 143 12.18 -12.52 -8.18
CA VAL A 143 11.47 -13.26 -9.24
C VAL A 143 9.95 -13.22 -9.01
N GLY A 144 9.52 -13.43 -7.77
CA GLY A 144 8.13 -13.43 -7.35
C GLY A 144 7.43 -12.11 -7.60
N SER A 145 8.03 -10.99 -7.19
CA SER A 145 7.47 -9.65 -7.41
C SER A 145 7.38 -9.30 -8.90
N LYS A 146 8.34 -9.76 -9.72
CA LYS A 146 8.26 -9.63 -11.18
C LYS A 146 7.10 -10.45 -11.76
N HIS A 147 6.85 -11.65 -11.22
CA HIS A 147 5.69 -12.47 -11.59
C HIS A 147 4.37 -11.82 -11.15
N MET A 148 4.32 -11.27 -9.93
CA MET A 148 3.19 -10.55 -9.37
C MET A 148 2.79 -9.37 -10.27
N LEU A 149 3.73 -8.48 -10.62
CA LEU A 149 3.44 -7.34 -11.51
C LEU A 149 2.91 -7.79 -12.89
N ARG A 150 3.45 -8.88 -13.44
CA ARG A 150 2.92 -9.45 -14.69
C ARG A 150 1.51 -10.01 -14.52
N MET A 151 1.17 -10.53 -13.35
CA MET A 151 -0.17 -11.02 -13.03
C MET A 151 -1.16 -9.85 -12.88
N GLU A 152 -0.74 -8.74 -12.28
CA GLU A 152 -1.53 -7.49 -12.20
C GLU A 152 -1.90 -6.99 -13.60
N HIS A 153 -0.91 -6.87 -14.50
CA HIS A 153 -1.14 -6.54 -15.91
C HIS A 153 -2.06 -7.55 -16.62
N PHE A 154 -1.87 -8.85 -16.36
CA PHE A 154 -2.76 -9.88 -16.91
C PHE A 154 -4.21 -9.69 -16.45
N ILE A 155 -4.45 -9.43 -15.16
CA ILE A 155 -5.80 -9.20 -14.61
C ILE A 155 -6.43 -7.96 -15.22
N MET A 156 -5.67 -6.87 -15.37
CA MET A 156 -6.14 -5.65 -16.03
C MET A 156 -6.66 -5.92 -17.46
N ASP A 157 -5.86 -6.63 -18.25
CA ASP A 157 -6.24 -7.01 -19.61
C ASP A 157 -7.41 -8.01 -19.63
N TYR A 158 -7.38 -8.97 -18.71
CA TYR A 158 -8.37 -10.03 -18.61
C TYR A 158 -9.76 -9.47 -18.30
N ILE A 159 -9.86 -8.49 -17.40
CA ILE A 159 -11.11 -7.80 -17.08
C ILE A 159 -11.71 -7.09 -18.30
N GLN A 160 -10.86 -6.62 -19.23
CA GLN A 160 -11.30 -5.99 -20.47
C GLN A 160 -11.61 -6.98 -21.59
N SER A 161 -11.13 -8.24 -21.50
CA SER A 161 -11.11 -9.21 -22.61
C SER A 161 -11.65 -10.60 -22.23
N VAL A 162 -12.62 -10.65 -21.32
CA VAL A 162 -13.22 -11.86 -20.73
C VAL A 162 -13.69 -12.90 -21.76
N THR A 163 -14.06 -12.47 -22.95
CA THR A 163 -14.60 -13.33 -24.02
C THR A 163 -13.58 -14.27 -24.65
N LYS A 164 -12.28 -14.11 -24.40
CA LYS A 164 -11.19 -14.86 -25.05
C LYS A 164 -10.54 -15.92 -24.15
N ARG A 165 -11.35 -16.86 -23.63
CA ARG A 165 -10.90 -17.82 -22.61
C ARG A 165 -9.65 -18.63 -22.99
N SER A 166 -9.58 -19.20 -24.20
CA SER A 166 -8.43 -20.01 -24.63
C SER A 166 -7.14 -19.19 -24.71
N GLU A 167 -7.20 -18.00 -25.30
CA GLU A 167 -6.09 -17.05 -25.37
C GLU A 167 -5.60 -16.66 -23.97
N ASN A 168 -6.53 -16.44 -23.03
CA ASN A 168 -6.21 -16.11 -21.64
C ASN A 168 -5.53 -17.27 -20.89
N VAL A 169 -5.96 -18.53 -21.12
CA VAL A 169 -5.27 -19.70 -20.58
C VAL A 169 -3.84 -19.79 -21.11
N GLU A 170 -3.62 -19.60 -22.40
CA GLU A 170 -2.28 -19.65 -23.00
C GLU A 170 -1.37 -18.52 -22.50
N ARG A 171 -1.91 -17.31 -22.36
CA ARG A 171 -1.18 -16.17 -21.77
C ARG A 171 -0.77 -16.47 -20.33
N LEU A 172 -1.70 -16.97 -19.51
CA LEU A 172 -1.44 -17.31 -18.12
C LEU A 172 -0.44 -18.47 -17.97
N GLN A 173 -0.55 -19.48 -18.82
CA GLN A 173 0.41 -20.59 -18.87
C GLN A 173 1.83 -20.09 -19.18
N ARG A 174 1.98 -19.16 -20.14
CA ARG A 174 3.28 -18.54 -20.44
C ARG A 174 3.84 -17.76 -19.25
N LEU A 175 2.99 -17.01 -18.53
CA LEU A 175 3.41 -16.27 -17.34
C LEU A 175 3.89 -17.20 -16.21
N ILE A 176 3.16 -18.27 -15.93
CA ILE A 176 3.51 -19.28 -14.92
C ILE A 176 4.81 -19.99 -15.31
N ASN A 177 4.92 -20.42 -16.56
CA ASN A 177 6.13 -21.10 -17.06
C ASN A 177 7.35 -20.19 -16.97
N LYS A 178 7.21 -18.92 -17.37
CA LYS A 178 8.33 -17.99 -17.32
C LYS A 178 8.81 -17.72 -15.89
N ALA A 179 7.89 -17.61 -14.94
CA ALA A 179 8.24 -17.48 -13.53
C ALA A 179 8.94 -18.74 -13.00
N LYS A 180 8.49 -19.93 -13.41
CA LYS A 180 9.14 -21.20 -13.06
C LYS A 180 10.55 -21.30 -13.64
N GLU A 181 10.76 -20.87 -14.88
CA GLU A 181 12.10 -20.80 -15.48
C GLU A 181 13.03 -19.87 -14.70
N ASP A 182 12.58 -18.63 -14.41
CA ASP A 182 13.38 -17.65 -13.67
C ASP A 182 13.68 -18.16 -12.24
N TYR A 183 12.75 -18.87 -11.61
CA TYR A 183 12.92 -19.52 -10.31
C TYR A 183 13.90 -20.70 -10.34
N ASN A 184 13.86 -21.54 -11.38
CA ASN A 184 14.75 -22.70 -11.49
C ASN A 184 16.23 -22.28 -11.54
N VAL A 185 16.55 -21.11 -12.08
CA VAL A 185 17.91 -20.55 -12.04
C VAL A 185 18.42 -20.45 -10.60
N ILE A 186 17.56 -20.08 -9.64
CA ILE A 186 17.94 -19.98 -8.22
C ILE A 186 18.20 -21.38 -7.65
N LEU A 187 17.33 -22.35 -7.97
CA LEU A 187 17.51 -23.74 -7.52
C LEU A 187 18.78 -24.39 -8.07
N ASP A 188 19.17 -24.04 -9.30
CA ASP A 188 20.38 -24.55 -9.93
C ASP A 188 21.66 -23.96 -9.32
N MET A 189 21.58 -22.77 -8.71
CA MET A 189 22.70 -22.13 -8.01
C MET A 189 22.98 -22.70 -6.62
N VAL A 190 21.97 -23.29 -5.98
CA VAL A 190 22.09 -23.85 -4.63
C VAL A 190 22.41 -25.33 -4.71
N GLU A 191 23.37 -25.82 -3.94
CA GLU A 191 23.67 -27.26 -3.86
C GLU A 191 23.02 -27.93 -2.64
N ASP A 192 22.89 -27.19 -1.54
CA ASP A 192 22.36 -27.68 -0.26
C ASP A 192 20.89 -28.10 -0.35
N VAL A 193 20.58 -29.33 0.04
CA VAL A 193 19.24 -29.93 -0.09
C VAL A 193 18.25 -29.28 0.87
N GLU A 194 18.64 -29.00 2.11
CA GLU A 194 17.75 -28.37 3.10
C GLU A 194 17.38 -26.94 2.71
N LEU A 195 18.32 -26.22 2.09
CA LEU A 195 18.09 -24.88 1.57
C LEU A 195 17.18 -24.92 0.33
N LYS A 196 17.33 -25.91 -0.56
CA LYS A 196 16.38 -26.10 -1.68
C LYS A 196 14.95 -26.30 -1.18
N GLU A 197 14.74 -27.15 -0.18
CA GLU A 197 13.41 -27.36 0.40
C GLU A 197 12.84 -26.06 1.01
N ARG A 198 13.66 -25.27 1.69
CA ARG A 198 13.27 -23.95 2.22
C ARG A 198 12.89 -22.97 1.10
N ILE A 199 13.66 -22.92 0.02
CA ILE A 199 13.40 -22.10 -1.16
C ILE A 199 12.11 -22.52 -1.86
N GLU A 200 11.88 -23.82 -2.04
CA GLU A 200 10.64 -24.38 -2.61
C GLU A 200 9.42 -24.05 -1.77
N SER A 201 9.52 -24.21 -0.46
CA SER A 201 8.46 -23.85 0.49
C SER A 201 8.14 -22.35 0.41
N HIS A 202 9.17 -21.50 0.41
CA HIS A 202 9.01 -20.05 0.31
C HIS A 202 8.40 -19.64 -1.05
N TRP A 203 8.87 -20.20 -2.16
CA TRP A 203 8.31 -19.96 -3.49
C TRP A 203 6.85 -20.38 -3.60
N SER A 204 6.49 -21.54 -3.03
CA SER A 204 5.11 -21.99 -2.96
C SER A 204 4.26 -21.02 -2.15
N HIS A 205 4.73 -20.59 -0.99
CA HIS A 205 4.03 -19.59 -0.19
C HIS A 205 3.84 -18.29 -0.96
N PHE A 206 4.92 -17.73 -1.50
CA PHE A 206 4.94 -16.46 -2.24
C PHE A 206 3.88 -16.45 -3.34
N ARG A 207 3.88 -17.46 -4.22
CA ARG A 207 2.90 -17.54 -5.32
C ARG A 207 1.46 -17.53 -4.83
N THR A 208 1.18 -18.21 -3.71
CA THR A 208 -0.17 -18.23 -3.15
C THR A 208 -0.56 -16.93 -2.47
N SER A 209 0.35 -16.27 -1.75
CA SER A 209 0.05 -15.03 -1.02
C SER A 209 0.07 -13.77 -1.88
N HIS A 210 0.80 -13.79 -3.00
CA HIS A 210 1.02 -12.62 -3.86
C HIS A 210 0.34 -12.73 -5.23
N THR A 211 -0.65 -13.62 -5.38
CA THR A 211 -1.51 -13.58 -6.57
C THR A 211 -2.57 -12.50 -6.38
N PRO A 212 -2.65 -11.48 -7.24
CA PRO A 212 -3.57 -10.37 -7.03
C PRO A 212 -5.04 -10.82 -7.13
N GLY A 213 -5.89 -10.24 -6.28
CA GLY A 213 -7.33 -10.45 -6.27
C GLY A 213 -7.84 -11.76 -5.68
N ILE A 214 -6.96 -12.71 -5.36
CA ILE A 214 -7.33 -14.04 -4.86
C ILE A 214 -6.79 -14.24 -3.44
N ASP A 215 -7.62 -14.68 -2.50
CA ASP A 215 -7.12 -15.06 -1.19
C ASP A 215 -6.31 -16.37 -1.29
N HIS A 216 -5.12 -16.35 -0.70
CA HIS A 216 -4.12 -17.41 -0.74
C HIS A 216 -4.62 -18.83 -0.42
N HIS A 217 -5.65 -18.98 0.42
CA HIS A 217 -6.23 -20.29 0.74
C HIS A 217 -6.87 -20.97 -0.48
N CYS A 218 -7.37 -20.21 -1.46
CA CYS A 218 -7.93 -20.75 -2.71
C CYS A 218 -6.88 -21.15 -3.74
N LEU A 219 -5.60 -20.91 -3.44
CA LEU A 219 -4.46 -21.22 -4.31
C LEU A 219 -3.59 -22.33 -3.73
N ARG A 220 -4.06 -23.08 -2.73
CA ARG A 220 -3.28 -24.17 -2.10
C ARG A 220 -3.90 -25.53 -2.46
N PRO A 221 -3.19 -26.40 -3.21
CA PRO A 221 -1.90 -26.17 -3.90
C PRO A 221 -2.02 -25.19 -5.08
N TYR A 222 -0.89 -24.64 -5.54
CA TYR A 222 -0.90 -23.62 -6.60
C TYR A 222 -1.46 -24.18 -7.91
N PRO A 223 -2.56 -23.61 -8.43
CA PRO A 223 -3.29 -24.19 -9.57
C PRO A 223 -2.51 -24.07 -10.89
N ASN A 224 -2.85 -24.93 -11.84
CA ASN A 224 -2.42 -24.75 -13.23
C ASN A 224 -3.17 -23.57 -13.90
N ALA A 225 -2.77 -23.16 -15.10
CA ALA A 225 -3.36 -21.99 -15.76
C ALA A 225 -4.88 -22.10 -16.00
N SER A 226 -5.39 -23.28 -16.32
CA SER A 226 -6.83 -23.49 -16.56
C SER A 226 -7.64 -23.36 -15.27
N GLU A 227 -7.15 -23.94 -14.19
CA GLU A 227 -7.74 -23.85 -12.85
C GLU A 227 -7.64 -22.44 -12.29
N LEU A 228 -6.48 -21.79 -12.43
CA LEU A 228 -6.27 -20.42 -11.97
C LEU A 228 -7.22 -19.45 -12.66
N LEU A 229 -7.48 -19.64 -13.97
CA LEU A 229 -8.47 -18.83 -14.67
C LEU A 229 -9.90 -19.04 -14.13
N LYS A 230 -10.27 -20.26 -13.73
CA LYS A 230 -11.56 -20.51 -13.05
C LYS A 230 -11.63 -19.83 -11.69
N VAL A 231 -10.52 -19.81 -10.95
CA VAL A 231 -10.44 -19.10 -9.67
C VAL A 231 -10.59 -17.59 -9.90
N PHE A 232 -9.96 -17.04 -10.94
CA PHE A 232 -10.19 -15.65 -11.34
C PHE A 232 -11.63 -15.38 -11.76
N ASP A 233 -12.25 -16.25 -12.56
CA ASP A 233 -13.67 -16.11 -12.90
C ASP A 233 -14.50 -16.00 -11.61
N SER A 234 -14.27 -16.94 -10.67
CA SER A 234 -14.94 -17.02 -9.36
C SER A 234 -14.74 -15.78 -8.52
N ALA A 235 -13.51 -15.27 -8.39
CA ALA A 235 -13.22 -14.16 -7.49
C ALA A 235 -13.60 -12.80 -8.06
N LEU A 236 -13.51 -12.62 -9.38
CA LEU A 236 -13.70 -11.32 -10.03
C LEU A 236 -15.14 -11.06 -10.47
N TYR A 237 -15.89 -12.11 -10.84
CA TYR A 237 -17.24 -11.97 -11.39
C TYR A 237 -18.33 -12.60 -10.51
N PHE A 238 -17.98 -13.54 -9.65
CA PHE A 238 -18.93 -14.21 -8.77
C PHE A 238 -18.67 -13.82 -7.31
N GLU A 239 -19.72 -13.67 -6.50
CA GLU A 239 -19.53 -13.51 -5.06
C GLU A 239 -19.01 -14.85 -4.50
N SER A 240 -17.70 -14.95 -4.30
CA SER A 240 -17.06 -16.17 -3.79
C SER A 240 -16.07 -15.86 -2.67
N ASP A 241 -15.91 -16.83 -1.77
CA ASP A 241 -14.97 -16.79 -0.64
C ASP A 241 -13.51 -16.69 -1.09
N CYS A 242 -13.23 -16.91 -2.38
CA CYS A 242 -11.91 -16.80 -2.97
C CYS A 242 -11.50 -15.37 -3.35
N SER A 243 -12.43 -14.42 -3.33
CA SER A 243 -12.07 -13.02 -3.50
C SER A 243 -11.15 -12.60 -2.35
N CYS A 244 -10.01 -11.98 -2.68
CA CYS A 244 -9.18 -11.35 -1.66
C CYS A 244 -9.90 -10.09 -1.20
N GLY A 245 -10.76 -10.23 -0.19
CA GLY A 245 -11.33 -9.07 0.50
C GLY A 245 -10.17 -8.22 1.02
N TYR A 246 -10.14 -6.95 0.65
CA TYR A 246 -9.11 -6.01 1.08
C TYR A 246 -8.92 -6.09 2.61
N ARG A 247 -7.76 -6.59 3.05
CA ARG A 247 -7.33 -6.51 4.45
C ARG A 247 -6.51 -5.25 4.59
N LYS A 248 -7.03 -4.29 5.36
CA LYS A 248 -6.42 -2.99 5.56
C LYS A 248 -5.08 -3.09 6.30
N THR A 249 -4.00 -3.19 5.54
CA THR A 249 -2.60 -3.17 5.99
C THR A 249 -1.99 -1.77 5.87
N TYR A 250 -2.37 -1.02 4.83
CA TYR A 250 -1.91 0.34 4.55
C TYR A 250 -3.08 1.33 4.41
N TRP A 251 -2.83 2.61 4.68
CA TRP A 251 -3.81 3.68 4.45
C TRP A 251 -4.09 3.85 2.95
N THR A 252 -5.36 3.86 2.57
CA THR A 252 -5.81 4.22 1.21
C THR A 252 -6.11 5.71 1.10
N GLU A 253 -6.25 6.20 -0.14
CA GLU A 253 -6.68 7.58 -0.42
C GLU A 253 -8.05 7.86 0.22
N ASP A 254 -9.02 6.95 0.06
CA ASP A 254 -10.36 7.10 0.65
C ASP A 254 -10.33 7.14 2.18
N ASP A 255 -9.45 6.36 2.82
CA ASP A 255 -9.29 6.41 4.28
C ASP A 255 -8.80 7.79 4.73
N PHE A 256 -7.91 8.37 3.94
CA PHE A 256 -7.38 9.69 4.19
C PHE A 256 -8.43 10.77 3.95
N GLU A 257 -9.14 10.73 2.82
CA GLU A 257 -10.25 11.63 2.52
C GLU A 257 -11.33 11.57 3.61
N THR A 258 -11.66 10.36 4.05
CA THR A 258 -12.62 10.13 5.13
C THR A 258 -12.12 10.73 6.45
N ALA A 259 -10.86 10.49 6.83
CA ALA A 259 -10.28 11.06 8.04
C ALA A 259 -10.23 12.60 8.00
N VAL A 260 -9.91 13.17 6.83
CA VAL A 260 -9.91 14.62 6.60
C VAL A 260 -11.34 15.18 6.69
N ALA A 261 -12.32 14.55 6.06
CA ALA A 261 -13.73 14.92 6.16
C ALA A 261 -14.22 14.88 7.61
N TRP A 262 -13.89 13.84 8.38
CA TRP A 262 -14.21 13.76 9.81
C TRP A 262 -13.53 14.86 10.62
N THR A 263 -12.29 15.20 10.29
CA THR A 263 -11.57 16.31 10.93
C THR A 263 -12.30 17.64 10.68
N TYR A 264 -12.79 17.87 9.45
CA TYR A 264 -13.59 19.06 9.14
C TYR A 264 -14.93 19.09 9.87
N ILE A 265 -15.66 17.98 9.90
CA ILE A 265 -16.93 17.88 10.63
C ILE A 265 -16.70 18.13 12.12
N PHE A 266 -15.65 17.55 12.70
CA PHE A 266 -15.32 17.77 14.11
C PHE A 266 -15.00 19.25 14.41
N VAL A 267 -14.13 19.88 13.61
CA VAL A 267 -13.76 21.29 13.80
C VAL A 267 -14.98 22.20 13.65
N THR A 268 -15.82 21.96 12.64
CA THR A 268 -17.06 22.73 12.45
C THR A 268 -18.02 22.53 13.62
N CYS A 269 -18.30 21.30 14.05
CA CYS A 269 -19.17 21.01 15.19
C CYS A 269 -18.66 21.63 16.50
N VAL A 270 -17.36 21.60 16.78
CA VAL A 270 -16.77 22.23 17.96
C VAL A 270 -16.95 23.74 17.91
N VAL A 271 -16.66 24.38 16.76
CA VAL A 271 -16.84 25.83 16.62
C VAL A 271 -18.31 26.21 16.76
N PHE A 272 -19.22 25.55 16.05
CA PHE A 272 -20.66 25.80 16.17
C PHE A 272 -21.18 25.55 17.58
N GLY A 273 -20.69 24.53 18.28
CA GLY A 273 -21.04 24.26 19.69
C GLY A 273 -20.57 25.37 20.63
N ILE A 274 -19.36 25.91 20.41
CA ILE A 274 -18.87 27.08 21.16
C ILE A 274 -19.74 28.31 20.88
N LEU A 275 -20.11 28.56 19.62
CA LEU A 275 -20.98 29.70 19.27
C LEU A 275 -22.38 29.56 19.89
N PHE A 276 -22.96 28.38 19.82
CA PHE A 276 -24.30 28.11 20.37
C PHE A 276 -24.32 28.20 21.91
N SER A 277 -23.28 27.68 22.58
CA SER A 277 -23.16 27.78 24.04
C SER A 277 -22.96 29.23 24.50
N LEU A 278 -22.16 30.03 23.79
CA LEU A 278 -22.03 31.47 24.03
C LEU A 278 -23.37 32.21 23.84
N TRP A 279 -24.12 31.88 22.79
CA TRP A 279 -25.45 32.45 22.54
C TRP A 279 -26.47 32.07 23.63
N SER A 280 -26.52 30.78 24.00
CA SER A 280 -27.43 30.22 25.00
C SER A 280 -27.16 30.78 26.40
N TRP A 281 -25.88 30.92 26.78
CA TRP A 281 -25.50 31.49 28.08
C TRP A 281 -25.89 32.97 28.20
N ARG A 282 -25.75 33.74 27.11
CA ARG A 282 -26.17 35.14 27.07
C ARG A 282 -27.69 35.32 27.14
N ASN A 283 -28.47 34.46 26.49
CA ASN A 283 -29.93 34.50 26.59
C ASN A 283 -30.44 34.15 28.00
N LYS A 284 -29.68 33.36 28.76
CA LYS A 284 -29.96 33.11 30.19
C LYS A 284 -29.56 34.27 31.10
N SER A 285 -28.57 35.10 30.73
CA SER A 285 -28.17 36.26 31.56
C SER A 285 -29.00 37.52 31.34
N HIS A 286 -29.92 37.52 30.36
CA HIS A 286 -30.85 38.61 30.07
C HIS A 286 -32.28 38.37 30.59
N LYS A 287 -32.51 37.26 31.30
CA LYS A 287 -33.68 37.04 32.16
C LYS A 287 -33.29 37.24 33.61
#